data_AF-A0A6M8W262-F1
#
_entry.id   AF-A0A6M8W262-F1
#
_cell.length_a   1.000
_cell.length_b   1.000
_cell.length_c   1.000
_cell.angle_alpha   90.00
_cell.angle_beta   90.00
_cell.angle_gamma   90.00
#
_symmetry.space_group_name_H-M   'P 1'
#
loop_
_entity.id
_entity.type
_entity.pdbx_description
1 polymer ?
#
loop_
_entity_poly.entity_id
_entity_poly.type
_entity_poly.pdbx_seq_one_letter_code
_entity_poly.pdbx_strand_id
1 'polypeptide(L)'
;MRAIAAETTSLESFLESRWGSHPRTPEWTEYREDSGDDVLYHGHCHAKALWGNGAHTGALQRAAGGRLRVLDTGCCGMAGAFGYAASRFDLSMRIGEMTLLPAVRDCAPGSAVLAAGTSCRHQIAEGTGERALHPVEWLASRIAD
;
A
#
# COMPACT_ATOMS: atom_id res chain seq x y z
N MET A 1 -13.67 -23.02 15.13
CA MET A 1 -13.52 -21.55 15.02
C MET A 1 -12.16 -21.07 15.53
N ARG A 2 -11.75 -21.33 16.79
CA ARG A 2 -10.43 -20.88 17.30
C ARG A 2 -9.23 -21.41 16.51
N ALA A 3 -9.23 -22.69 16.15
CA ALA A 3 -8.15 -23.27 15.33
C ALA A 3 -8.05 -22.60 13.95
N ILE A 4 -9.18 -22.34 13.28
CA ILE A 4 -9.19 -21.65 11.96
C ILE A 4 -8.71 -20.20 12.08
N ALA A 5 -9.12 -19.50 13.14
CA ALA A 5 -8.68 -18.13 13.38
C ALA A 5 -7.17 -18.04 13.61
N ALA A 6 -6.58 -19.05 14.28
CA ALA A 6 -5.13 -19.11 14.50
C ALA A 6 -4.32 -19.30 13.20
N GLU A 7 -4.91 -19.91 12.17
CA GLU A 7 -4.28 -20.11 10.86
C GLU A 7 -4.55 -18.94 9.89
N THR A 8 -5.30 -17.92 10.31
CA THR A 8 -5.61 -16.77 9.45
C THR A 8 -4.47 -15.76 9.52
N THR A 9 -3.81 -15.53 8.39
CA THR A 9 -2.68 -14.60 8.28
C THR A 9 -2.88 -13.65 7.11
N SER A 10 -2.33 -12.43 7.21
CA SER A 10 -2.28 -11.54 6.06
C SER A 10 -1.25 -12.06 5.06
N LEU A 11 -1.41 -11.70 3.79
CA LEU A 11 -0.46 -12.11 2.76
C LEU A 11 0.96 -11.61 3.07
N GLU A 12 1.08 -10.39 3.57
CA GLU A 12 2.36 -9.80 3.91
C GLU A 12 3.01 -10.47 5.12
N SER A 13 2.21 -10.85 6.12
CA SER A 13 2.66 -11.67 7.26
C SER A 13 3.15 -13.03 6.78
N PHE A 14 2.40 -13.65 5.85
CA PHE A 14 2.78 -14.91 5.24
C PHE A 14 4.13 -14.80 4.51
N LEU A 15 4.28 -13.79 3.65
CA LEU A 15 5.52 -13.53 2.91
C LEU A 15 6.71 -13.34 3.85
N GLU A 16 6.57 -12.51 4.89
CA GLU A 16 7.65 -12.26 5.84
C GLU A 16 8.02 -13.52 6.63
N SER A 17 7.02 -14.28 7.10
CA SER A 17 7.25 -15.52 7.87
C SER A 17 7.96 -16.62 7.09
N ARG A 18 7.83 -16.62 5.77
CA ARG A 18 8.39 -17.66 4.89
C ARG A 18 9.64 -17.21 4.14
N TRP A 19 9.93 -15.91 4.10
CA TRP A 19 10.97 -15.32 3.25
C TRP A 19 12.32 -16.04 3.34
N GLY A 20 12.84 -16.21 4.56
CA GLY A 20 14.15 -16.86 4.78
C GLY A 20 14.18 -18.38 4.62
N SER A 21 13.02 -19.01 4.51
CA SER A 21 12.88 -20.48 4.40
C SER A 21 12.55 -20.96 2.98
N HIS A 22 12.18 -20.05 2.08
CA HIS A 22 11.84 -20.41 0.72
C HIS A 22 13.13 -20.73 -0.07
N PRO A 23 13.18 -21.83 -0.85
CA PRO A 23 14.40 -22.25 -1.55
C PRO A 23 14.80 -21.30 -2.69
N ARG A 24 13.94 -20.35 -3.05
CA ARG A 24 14.19 -19.31 -4.05
C ARG A 24 13.89 -17.95 -3.47
N THR A 25 14.83 -17.02 -3.55
CA THR A 25 14.60 -15.60 -3.30
C THR A 25 14.50 -14.87 -4.64
N PRO A 26 13.54 -13.95 -4.82
CA PRO A 26 13.47 -13.15 -6.04
C PRO A 26 14.68 -12.21 -6.12
N GLU A 27 15.21 -12.07 -7.32
CA GLU A 27 16.04 -10.93 -7.69
C GLU A 27 15.12 -9.79 -8.13
N TRP A 28 15.47 -8.56 -7.78
CA TRP A 28 14.66 -7.39 -8.07
C TRP A 28 15.25 -6.62 -9.24
N THR A 29 14.38 -6.15 -10.14
CA THR A 29 14.80 -5.19 -11.17
C THR A 29 15.41 -3.97 -10.51
N GLU A 30 16.59 -3.55 -10.98
CA GLU A 30 17.25 -2.35 -10.47
C GLU A 30 16.45 -1.09 -10.82
N TYR A 31 16.58 -0.08 -9.97
CA TYR A 31 16.12 1.25 -10.29
C TYR A 31 17.26 2.03 -10.88
N ARG A 32 16.95 2.91 -11.83
CA ARG A 32 17.92 3.89 -12.29
C ARG A 32 18.10 4.95 -11.20
N GLU A 33 19.33 5.42 -11.03
CA GLU A 33 19.64 6.46 -10.02
C GLU A 33 18.98 7.81 -10.35
N ASP A 34 18.62 8.02 -11.62
CA ASP A 34 18.05 9.26 -12.16
C ASP A 34 16.54 9.24 -12.36
N SER A 35 15.84 8.12 -12.10
CA SER A 35 14.46 7.97 -12.59
C SER A 35 13.40 8.71 -11.78
N GLY A 36 13.69 9.16 -10.56
CA GLY A 36 12.69 9.82 -9.70
C GLY A 36 11.54 8.90 -9.26
N ASP A 37 11.66 7.59 -9.48
CA ASP A 37 10.62 6.60 -9.21
C ASP A 37 10.53 6.24 -7.71
N ASP A 38 9.90 7.11 -6.92
CA ASP A 38 9.60 6.79 -5.53
C ASP A 38 8.49 5.74 -5.42
N VAL A 39 8.54 4.94 -4.35
CA VAL A 39 7.51 3.94 -4.04
C VAL A 39 6.73 4.41 -2.83
N LEU A 40 5.56 4.99 -3.09
CA LEU A 40 4.67 5.48 -2.08
C LEU A 40 3.75 4.38 -1.56
N TYR A 41 3.71 4.17 -0.24
CA TYR A 41 2.83 3.16 0.34
C TYR A 41 1.87 3.76 1.37
N HIS A 42 0.58 3.60 1.12
CA HIS A 42 -0.49 3.87 2.09
C HIS A 42 -0.89 2.58 2.82
N GLY A 43 -0.49 2.47 4.09
CA GLY A 43 -0.89 1.36 4.96
C GLY A 43 -2.40 1.39 5.24
N HIS A 44 -3.07 0.24 5.06
CA HIS A 44 -4.51 0.12 5.28
C HIS A 44 -4.88 0.33 6.75
N CYS A 45 -5.86 1.20 7.04
CA CYS A 45 -6.22 1.58 8.42
C CYS A 45 -6.52 0.38 9.35
N HIS A 46 -7.17 -0.67 8.85
CA HIS A 46 -7.40 -1.90 9.63
C HIS A 46 -6.09 -2.61 10.00
N ALA A 47 -5.14 -2.72 9.07
CA ALA A 47 -3.85 -3.34 9.33
C ALA A 47 -3.02 -2.51 10.31
N LYS A 48 -3.06 -1.18 10.18
CA LYS A 48 -2.39 -0.25 11.11
C LYS A 48 -2.92 -0.36 12.52
N ALA A 49 -4.23 -0.52 12.68
CA ALA A 49 -4.86 -0.67 13.99
C ALA A 49 -4.45 -1.99 14.70
N LEU A 50 -4.18 -3.04 13.93
CA LEU A 50 -3.80 -4.35 14.46
C LEU A 50 -2.28 -4.50 14.66
N TRP A 51 -1.48 -3.97 13.75
CA TRP A 51 -0.04 -4.26 13.66
C TRP A 51 0.86 -3.04 13.53
N GLY A 52 0.31 -1.83 13.40
CA GLY A 52 1.06 -0.58 13.21
C GLY A 52 1.35 -0.25 11.74
N ASN A 53 1.84 0.97 11.48
CA ASN A 53 1.96 1.53 10.12
C ASN A 53 3.10 0.92 9.27
N GLY A 54 4.20 0.55 9.92
CA GLY A 54 5.35 -0.09 9.25
C GLY A 54 5.25 -1.61 9.16
N ALA A 55 4.29 -2.23 9.87
CA ALA A 55 4.11 -3.67 9.77
C ALA A 55 3.81 -4.04 8.32
N HIS A 56 4.30 -5.20 7.90
CA HIS A 56 4.01 -5.78 6.60
C HIS A 56 4.65 -5.08 5.38
N THR A 57 5.61 -4.18 5.61
CA THR A 57 6.36 -3.51 4.53
C THR A 57 7.64 -4.25 4.12
N GLY A 58 8.02 -5.34 4.80
CA GLY A 58 9.32 -6.00 4.61
C GLY A 58 9.60 -6.48 3.17
N ALA A 59 8.61 -7.03 2.47
CA ALA A 59 8.77 -7.41 1.07
C ALA A 59 8.96 -6.17 0.17
N LEU A 60 8.20 -5.10 0.42
CA LEU A 60 8.35 -3.83 -0.29
C LEU A 60 9.73 -3.20 -0.01
N GLN A 61 10.21 -3.25 1.23
CA GLN A 61 11.51 -2.72 1.62
C GLN A 61 12.65 -3.46 0.90
N ARG A 62 12.54 -4.77 0.71
CA ARG A 62 13.51 -5.58 -0.03
C ARG A 62 13.53 -5.22 -1.53
N ALA A 63 12.37 -4.94 -2.11
CA ALA A 63 12.25 -4.62 -3.53
C ALA A 63 12.53 -3.14 -3.86
N ALA A 64 12.16 -2.20 -2.98
CA ALA A 64 12.28 -0.76 -3.20
C ALA A 64 13.52 -0.12 -2.56
N GLY A 65 14.07 -0.75 -1.51
CA GLY A 65 15.17 -0.19 -0.74
C GLY A 65 14.83 1.20 -0.18
N GLY A 66 15.76 2.14 -0.34
CA GLY A 66 15.60 3.53 0.14
C GLY A 66 14.52 4.35 -0.56
N ARG A 67 13.91 3.84 -1.64
CA ARG A 67 12.82 4.52 -2.36
C ARG A 67 11.44 4.28 -1.75
N LEU A 68 11.32 3.36 -0.79
CA LEU A 68 10.05 3.11 -0.11
C LEU A 68 9.73 4.26 0.85
N ARG A 69 8.66 4.99 0.57
CA ARG A 69 8.08 5.98 1.48
C ARG A 69 6.74 5.48 2.01
N VAL A 70 6.77 4.98 3.25
CA VAL A 70 5.57 4.63 4.01
C VAL A 70 4.90 5.90 4.51
N LEU A 71 3.67 6.17 4.06
CA LEU A 71 2.94 7.37 4.44
C LEU A 71 2.42 7.27 5.88
N ASP A 72 2.73 8.27 6.71
CA ASP A 72 2.07 8.47 7.99
C ASP A 72 0.70 9.12 7.79
N THR A 73 -0.30 8.28 7.54
CA THR A 73 -1.65 8.68 7.17
C THR A 73 -2.68 7.99 8.07
N GLY A 74 -3.85 8.60 8.22
CA GLY A 74 -5.01 7.98 8.86
C GLY A 74 -5.76 6.99 7.95
N CYS A 75 -7.10 6.98 8.04
CA CYS A 75 -7.96 6.30 7.06
C CYS A 75 -7.90 7.04 5.71
N CYS A 76 -8.15 6.34 4.60
CA CYS A 76 -8.29 6.97 3.29
C CYS A 76 -9.57 7.83 3.16
N GLY A 77 -10.59 7.56 3.98
CA GLY A 77 -11.90 8.22 3.91
C GLY A 77 -13.04 7.28 3.52
N MET A 78 -12.78 6.23 2.74
CA MET A 78 -13.84 5.37 2.20
C MET A 78 -14.48 4.41 3.21
N ALA A 79 -13.68 3.78 4.08
CA ALA A 79 -14.12 2.80 5.08
C ALA A 79 -15.30 1.90 4.64
N GLY A 80 -15.10 1.11 3.56
CA GLY A 80 -16.15 0.29 2.98
C GLY A 80 -17.16 1.12 2.18
N ALA A 81 -18.44 1.04 2.56
CA ALA A 81 -19.52 1.77 1.88
C ALA A 81 -19.74 3.21 2.41
N PHE A 82 -18.98 3.62 3.42
CA PHE A 82 -19.15 4.93 4.05
C PHE A 82 -18.95 6.07 3.04
N GLY A 83 -17.87 6.04 2.26
CA GLY A 83 -17.58 7.10 1.28
C GLY A 83 -18.48 7.11 0.05
N TYR A 84 -19.17 6.00 -0.27
CA TYR A 84 -20.14 5.96 -1.37
C TYR A 84 -21.48 6.62 -1.03
N ALA A 85 -21.81 6.76 0.25
CA ALA A 85 -23.07 7.37 0.65
C ALA A 85 -23.03 8.87 0.37
N ALA A 86 -23.98 9.37 -0.44
CA ALA A 86 -24.05 10.78 -0.82
C ALA A 86 -23.98 11.75 0.38
N SER A 87 -24.62 11.39 1.50
CA SER A 87 -24.59 12.19 2.73
C SER A 87 -23.24 12.22 3.47
N ARG A 88 -22.30 11.34 3.11
CA ARG A 88 -20.95 11.25 3.70
C ARG A 88 -19.83 11.50 2.70
N PHE A 89 -20.15 11.70 1.42
CA PHE A 89 -19.16 11.93 0.36
C PHE A 89 -18.19 13.08 0.72
N ASP A 90 -18.72 14.26 1.05
CA ASP A 90 -17.88 15.42 1.41
C ASP A 90 -16.98 15.15 2.61
N LEU A 91 -17.47 14.38 3.59
CA LEU A 91 -16.68 13.99 4.75
C LEU A 91 -15.59 12.97 4.39
N SER A 92 -15.90 11.99 3.54
CA SER A 92 -14.93 11.03 3.00
C SER A 92 -13.79 11.76 2.29
N MET A 93 -14.13 12.71 1.41
CA MET A 93 -13.15 13.52 0.70
C MET A 93 -12.31 14.36 1.66
N ARG A 94 -12.92 15.03 2.64
CA ARG A 94 -12.16 15.78 3.66
C ARG A 94 -11.16 14.92 4.42
N ILE A 95 -11.50 13.66 4.73
CA ILE A 95 -10.57 12.72 5.38
C ILE A 95 -9.40 12.38 4.45
N GLY A 96 -9.67 12.07 3.18
CA GLY A 96 -8.62 11.80 2.19
C GLY A 96 -7.68 13.00 1.99
N GLU A 97 -8.24 14.20 1.98
CA GLU A 97 -7.53 15.48 1.80
C GLU A 97 -6.63 15.88 2.98
N MET A 98 -6.73 15.21 4.14
CA MET A 98 -5.87 15.52 5.29
C MET A 98 -4.38 15.26 4.99
N THR A 99 -4.07 14.15 4.32
CA THR A 99 -2.67 13.73 4.11
C THR A 99 -2.51 12.81 2.89
N LEU A 100 -3.43 11.87 2.67
CA LEU A 100 -3.28 10.85 1.63
C LEU A 100 -3.32 11.45 0.22
N LEU A 101 -4.38 12.18 -0.12
CA LEU A 101 -4.56 12.72 -1.48
C LEU A 101 -3.50 13.79 -1.82
N PRO A 102 -3.14 14.73 -0.93
CA PRO A 102 -2.02 15.64 -1.17
C PRO A 102 -0.71 14.89 -1.42
N ALA A 103 -0.35 13.93 -0.56
CA ALA A 103 0.91 13.19 -0.70
C ALA A 103 1.03 12.40 -2.01
N VAL A 104 -0.10 11.94 -2.56
CA VAL A 104 -0.17 11.29 -3.88
C VAL A 104 -0.03 12.31 -5.01
N ARG A 105 -0.67 13.47 -4.93
CA ARG A 105 -0.54 14.52 -5.96
C ARG A 105 0.86 15.13 -6.02
N ASP A 106 1.56 15.13 -4.90
CA ASP A 106 2.94 15.64 -4.80
C ASP A 106 4.00 14.63 -5.28
N CYS A 107 3.61 13.42 -5.71
CA CYS A 107 4.55 12.43 -6.22
C CYS A 107 5.20 12.88 -7.53
N ALA A 108 6.49 12.58 -7.67
CA ALA A 108 7.20 12.77 -8.93
C ALA A 108 6.60 11.87 -10.03
N PRO A 109 6.53 12.32 -11.29
CA PRO A 109 6.16 11.47 -12.41
C PRO A 109 7.01 10.20 -12.42
N GLY A 110 6.39 9.04 -12.61
CA GLY A 110 7.06 7.73 -12.55
C GLY A 110 6.99 7.03 -11.19
N SER A 111 6.61 7.75 -10.12
CA SER A 111 6.42 7.15 -8.80
C SER A 111 5.30 6.10 -8.78
N ALA A 112 5.51 5.02 -8.04
CA ALA A 112 4.49 4.00 -7.80
C ALA A 112 3.69 4.33 -6.53
N VAL A 113 2.36 4.40 -6.64
CA VAL A 113 1.46 4.56 -5.48
C VAL A 113 0.85 3.21 -5.12
N LEU A 114 1.02 2.76 -3.88
CA LEU A 114 0.65 1.43 -3.42
C LEU A 114 -0.38 1.49 -2.28
N ALA A 115 -1.45 0.71 -2.40
CA ALA A 115 -2.44 0.52 -1.33
C ALA A 115 -3.10 -0.87 -1.41
N ALA A 116 -3.05 -1.63 -0.31
CA ALA A 116 -3.61 -2.99 -0.26
C ALA A 116 -5.14 -3.02 -0.29
N GLY A 117 -5.82 -2.04 0.31
CA GLY A 117 -7.28 -2.00 0.34
C GLY A 117 -7.90 -1.50 -0.96
N THR A 118 -8.87 -2.26 -1.50
CA THR A 118 -9.64 -1.86 -2.68
C THR A 118 -10.32 -0.50 -2.50
N SER A 119 -10.93 -0.23 -1.35
CA SER A 119 -11.51 1.08 -1.04
C SER A 119 -10.47 2.21 -1.03
N CYS A 120 -9.23 1.94 -0.58
CA CYS A 120 -8.17 2.94 -0.60
C CYS A 120 -7.74 3.26 -2.04
N ARG A 121 -7.61 2.24 -2.90
CA ARG A 121 -7.27 2.45 -4.31
C ARG A 121 -8.36 3.24 -5.05
N HIS A 122 -9.64 2.96 -4.81
CA HIS A 122 -10.73 3.77 -5.37
C HIS A 122 -10.69 5.22 -4.91
N GLN A 123 -10.51 5.46 -3.60
CA GLN A 123 -10.42 6.82 -3.07
C GLN A 123 -9.27 7.63 -3.69
N ILE A 124 -8.11 6.99 -3.89
CA ILE A 124 -6.96 7.61 -4.53
C ILE A 124 -7.31 7.94 -5.99
N ALA A 125 -7.84 6.97 -6.73
CA ALA A 125 -8.22 7.17 -8.13
C ALA A 125 -9.24 8.31 -8.30
N GLU A 126 -10.29 8.35 -7.48
CA GLU A 126 -11.31 9.40 -7.55
C GLU A 126 -10.80 10.76 -7.06
N GLY A 127 -9.92 10.78 -6.05
CA GLY A 127 -9.45 12.02 -5.43
C GLY A 127 -8.22 12.66 -6.09
N THR A 128 -7.45 11.90 -6.86
CA THR A 128 -6.22 12.41 -7.52
C THR A 128 -6.12 12.09 -9.00
N GLY A 129 -6.93 11.16 -9.52
CA GLY A 129 -6.76 10.61 -10.88
C GLY A 129 -5.65 9.56 -10.99
N GLU A 130 -4.88 9.33 -9.92
CA GLU A 130 -3.77 8.37 -9.93
C GLU A 130 -4.24 6.94 -9.71
N ARG A 131 -3.67 6.02 -10.48
CA ARG A 131 -3.94 4.59 -10.31
C ARG A 131 -3.00 4.01 -9.27
N ALA A 132 -3.48 3.85 -8.04
CA ALA A 132 -2.78 3.07 -7.04
C ALA A 132 -2.79 1.56 -7.38
N LEU A 133 -1.68 0.86 -7.14
CA LEU A 133 -1.52 -0.58 -7.33
C LEU A 133 -1.68 -1.33 -6.01
N HIS A 134 -2.04 -2.61 -6.10
CA HIS A 134 -1.87 -3.50 -4.95
C HIS A 134 -0.36 -3.76 -4.73
N PRO A 135 0.16 -3.78 -3.48
CA PRO A 135 1.57 -4.05 -3.20
C PRO A 135 2.13 -5.30 -3.88
N VAL A 136 1.32 -6.36 -3.98
CA VAL A 136 1.69 -7.63 -4.62
C VAL A 136 1.80 -7.53 -6.13
N GLU A 137 0.90 -6.77 -6.79
CA GLU A 137 0.98 -6.55 -8.24
C GLU A 137 2.28 -5.83 -8.57
N TRP A 138 2.59 -4.82 -7.78
CA TRP A 138 3.83 -4.08 -7.90
C TRP A 138 5.05 -4.97 -7.63
N LEU A 139 5.07 -5.73 -6.53
CA LEU A 139 6.16 -6.69 -6.24
C LEU A 139 6.37 -7.68 -7.39
N ALA A 140 5.30 -8.26 -7.93
CA ALA A 140 5.38 -9.19 -9.05
C ALA A 140 5.99 -8.54 -10.30
N SER A 141 5.67 -7.28 -10.57
CA SER A 141 6.26 -6.52 -11.69
C SER A 141 7.74 -6.17 -11.51
N ARG A 142 8.29 -6.33 -10.30
CA ARG A 142 9.70 -6.03 -9.98
C ARG A 142 10.57 -7.27 -9.90
N ILE A 143 10.02 -8.48 -10.06
CA ILE A 143 10.83 -9.70 -10.10
C ILE A 143 11.58 -9.72 -11.43
N ALA A 144 12.91 -9.85 -11.38
CA ALA A 144 13.73 -10.01 -12.58
C ALA A 144 13.45 -11.37 -13.26
N ASP A 145 13.58 -11.40 -14.60
CA ASP A 145 13.41 -12.62 -15.40
C ASP A 145 14.48 -13.69 -15.12
#